data_AF-A0A0F9FRB4-F1
#
_entry.id   AF-A0A0F9FRB4-F1
#
_cell.length_a   1.000
_cell.length_b   1.000
_cell.length_c   1.000
_cell.angle_alpha   90.00
_cell.angle_beta   90.00
_cell.angle_gamma   90.00
#
_symmetry.space_group_name_H-M   'P 1'
#
loop_
_entity.id
_entity.type
_entity.pdbx_description
1 polymer ?
#
loop_
_entity_poly.entity_id
_entity_poly.type
_entity_poly.pdbx_seq_one_letter_code
_entity_poly.pdbx_strand_id
1 'polypeptide(L)' 'MDIEGAEFNALIGAKQVLKKFMPKLAISIYHHFDSFIKIPQFINSLNLNYKLYLDHFTTHNEETILFAKVN' A
#
# COMPACT_ATOMS: atom_id res chain seq x y z
N MET A 1 7.76 -0.52 -0.77
CA MET A 1 7.87 -0.26 0.66
C MET A 1 7.64 -1.57 1.34
N ASP A 2 8.66 -2.01 2.05
CA ASP A 2 8.76 -3.31 2.67
C ASP A 2 9.54 -3.09 3.96
N ILE A 3 8.83 -3.18 5.08
CA ILE A 3 9.31 -2.77 6.41
C ILE A 3 8.80 -3.70 7.50
N GLU A 4 8.67 -5.00 7.19
CA GLU A 4 8.45 -6.07 8.16
C GLU A 4 7.22 -5.84 9.06
N GLY A 5 6.08 -5.45 8.45
CA GLY A 5 4.79 -5.28 9.15
C GLY A 5 4.47 -3.85 9.60
N ALA A 6 5.41 -2.90 9.46
CA ALA A 6 5.17 -1.50 9.81
C ALA A 6 4.49 -0.68 8.69
N GLU A 7 4.09 -1.29 7.56
CA GLU A 7 3.63 -0.59 6.34
C GLU A 7 2.44 0.32 6.61
N PHE A 8 1.45 -0.16 7.38
CA PHE A 8 0.26 0.62 7.70
C PHE A 8 0.59 1.88 8.53
N ASN A 9 1.45 1.75 9.54
CA ASN A 9 1.88 2.88 10.38
C ASN A 9 2.73 3.87 9.58
N ALA A 10 3.60 3.39 8.69
CA ALA A 10 4.37 4.24 7.79
C ALA A 10 3.47 5.04 6.84
N LEU A 11 2.41 4.42 6.30
CA LEU A 11 1.42 5.13 5.47
C LEU A 11 0.65 6.21 6.25
N ILE A 12 0.27 5.94 7.50
CA ILE A 12 -0.36 6.94 8.38
C ILE A 12 0.58 8.12 8.59
N GLY A 13 1.85 7.85 8.93
CA GLY A 13 2.88 8.89 9.08
C GLY A 13 3.14 9.68 7.81
N ALA A 14 3.05 9.02 6.64
CA ALA A 14 3.26 9.63 5.33
C ALA A 14 2.03 10.35 4.77
N LYS A 15 0.91 10.44 5.52
CA LYS A 15 -0.37 11.00 5.02
C LYS A 15 -0.22 12.36 4.32
N GLN A 16 0.58 13.28 4.87
CA GLN A 16 0.77 14.59 4.25
C GLN A 16 1.62 14.55 2.98
N VAL A 17 2.59 13.64 2.89
CA VAL A 17 3.39 13.39 1.68
C VAL A 17 2.50 12.81 0.59
N LEU A 18 1.68 11.81 0.92
CA LEU A 18 0.73 11.19 0.00
C LEU A 18 -0.23 12.22 -0.60
N LYS A 19 -0.78 13.11 0.23
CA LYS A 19 -1.68 14.19 -0.21
C LYS A 19 -0.99 15.25 -1.06
N LYS A 20 0.25 15.62 -0.72
CA LYS A 20 0.98 16.70 -1.42
C LYS A 20 1.54 16.26 -2.76
N PHE A 21 2.05 15.03 -2.84
CA PHE A 21 2.83 14.59 -4.00
C PHE A 21 2.20 13.47 -4.81
N MET A 22 1.19 12.78 -4.29
CA MET A 22 0.50 11.66 -4.95
C MET A 22 1.46 10.66 -5.62
N PRO A 23 2.52 10.18 -4.92
CA PRO A 23 3.54 9.34 -5.54
C PRO A 23 2.97 7.98 -5.97
N LYS A 24 3.60 7.35 -6.96
CA LYS A 24 3.35 5.93 -7.25
C LYS A 24 3.79 5.09 -6.05
N LEU A 25 2.96 4.15 -5.64
CA LEU A 25 3.21 3.27 -4.49
C LEU A 25 3.38 1.83 -4.97
N ALA A 26 4.28 1.11 -4.31
CA ALA A 26 4.41 -0.33 -4.31
C ALA A 26 4.63 -0.73 -2.85
N ILE A 27 3.74 -1.51 -2.25
CA ILE A 27 3.67 -1.77 -0.81
C ILE A 27 3.54 -3.27 -0.62
N SER A 28 4.45 -3.90 0.13
CA SER A 28 4.28 -5.29 0.55
C SER A 28 3.09 -5.39 1.50
N ILE A 29 2.22 -6.38 1.28
CA ILE A 29 1.03 -6.58 2.11
C ILE A 29 0.98 -7.98 2.74
N TYR A 30 2.05 -8.76 2.59
CA TYR A 30 2.11 -10.15 3.06
C TYR A 30 2.52 -10.31 4.53
N HIS A 31 3.18 -9.31 5.16
CA HIS A 31 3.64 -9.41 6.56
C HIS A 31 2.51 -9.61 7.58
N HIS A 32 1.33 -9.06 7.31
CA HIS A 32 0.16 -9.24 8.16
C HIS A 32 -1.10 -9.43 7.32
N PHE A 33 -1.91 -10.44 7.65
CA PHE A 33 -3.16 -10.74 6.94
C PHE A 33 -4.13 -9.55 6.87
N ASP A 34 -4.14 -8.68 7.88
CA ASP A 34 -5.00 -7.50 7.90
C ASP A 34 -4.54 -6.38 6.94
N SER A 35 -3.27 -6.41 6.49
CA SER A 35 -2.73 -5.44 5.52
C SER A 35 -3.42 -5.53 4.17
N PHE A 36 -3.91 -6.71 3.78
CA PHE A 36 -4.74 -6.91 2.59
C PHE A 36 -6.02 -6.07 2.58
N ILE A 37 -6.52 -5.69 3.75
CA ILE A 37 -7.76 -4.91 3.89
C ILE A 37 -7.46 -3.48 4.32
N LYS A 38 -6.65 -3.30 5.37
CA LYS A 38 -6.39 -2.00 5.98
C LYS A 38 -5.67 -1.04 5.03
N ILE A 39 -4.67 -1.52 4.29
CA ILE A 39 -3.87 -0.67 3.42
C ILE A 39 -4.69 -0.14 2.22
N PRO A 40 -5.38 -0.99 1.43
CA PRO A 40 -6.29 -0.50 0.39
C PRO A 40 -7.37 0.46 0.91
N GLN A 41 -7.99 0.13 2.04
CA GLN A 41 -9.03 0.98 2.64
C GLN A 41 -8.48 2.34 3.04
N PHE A 42 -7.31 2.39 3.67
CA PHE A 42 -6.66 3.65 4.03
C PHE A 42 -6.33 4.48 2.78
N ILE A 43 -5.69 3.89 1.77
CA ILE A 43 -5.33 4.61 0.54
C ILE A 43 -6.60 5.16 -0.14
N ASN A 44 -7.67 4.37 -0.22
CA ASN A 44 -8.95 4.81 -0.77
C ASN A 44 -9.57 5.97 0.04
N SER A 45 -9.52 5.89 1.38
CA SER A 45 -10.04 6.92 2.29
C SER A 45 -9.37 8.29 2.13
N LEU A 46 -8.17 8.35 1.54
CA LEU A 46 -7.49 9.61 1.27
C LEU A 46 -8.18 10.41 0.15
N ASN A 47 -9.06 9.78 -0.65
CA ASN A 47 -9.78 10.38 -1.78
C ASN A 47 -8.84 11.08 -2.79
N LEU A 48 -7.68 10.47 -3.06
CA LEU A 48 -6.64 10.99 -3.97
C LEU A 48 -6.71 10.42 -5.39
N ASN A 49 -7.80 9.72 -5.73
CA ASN A 49 -8.00 9.10 -7.05
C ASN A 49 -6.89 8.09 -7.44
N TYR A 50 -6.35 7.36 -6.46
CA TYR A 50 -5.44 6.25 -6.73
C TYR A 50 -6.20 5.08 -7.36
N LYS A 51 -5.65 4.55 -8.45
CA LYS A 51 -5.99 3.22 -8.95
C LYS A 51 -5.09 2.19 -8.29
N LEU A 52 -5.73 1.21 -7.67
CA LEU A 52 -5.06 0.10 -6.99
C LEU A 52 -4.96 -1.10 -7.92
N TYR A 53 -3.83 -1.81 -7.86
CA TYR A 53 -3.65 -3.10 -8.49
C TYR A 53 -2.78 -3.99 -7.60
N LEU A 54 -2.99 -5.30 -7.69
CA LEU A 54 -2.27 -6.29 -6.91
C LEU A 54 -1.51 -7.20 -7.86
N ASP A 55 -0.29 -7.58 -7.49
CA ASP A 55 0.50 -8.59 -8.18
C ASP A 55 1.24 -9.46 -7.17
N HIS A 56 1.71 -10.63 -7.63
CA HIS A 56 2.35 -11.64 -6.80
C HIS A 56 3.52 -12.28 -7.55
N PHE A 57 4.70 -12.27 -6.94
CA PHE A 57 5.97 -12.56 -7.66
C PHE A 57 6.65 -13.87 -7.25
N THR A 58 5.98 -14.73 -6.50
CA THR A 58 6.53 -16.01 -6.03
C THR A 58 5.45 -17.10 -6.04
N THR A 59 5.78 -18.31 -5.56
CA THR A 59 4.81 -19.38 -5.28
C THR A 59 4.55 -19.56 -3.78
N HIS A 60 5.26 -18.79 -2.95
CA HIS A 60 5.12 -18.74 -1.50
C HIS A 60 4.15 -17.63 -1.07
N ASN A 61 3.97 -17.40 0.22
CA ASN A 61 3.02 -16.38 0.71
C ASN A 61 3.57 -14.95 0.64
N GLU A 62 4.89 -14.82 0.45
CA GLU A 62 5.60 -13.54 0.44
C GLU A 62 5.43 -12.82 -0.91
N GLU A 63 6.06 -11.66 -1.11
CA GLU A 63 6.12 -10.96 -2.41
C GLU A 63 4.74 -10.65 -3.05
N THR A 64 3.70 -10.54 -2.22
CA THR A 64 2.41 -9.98 -2.63
C THR A 64 2.42 -8.47 -2.46
N ILE A 65 2.36 -7.74 -3.58
CA ILE A 65 2.56 -6.29 -3.62
C ILE A 65 1.27 -5.58 -4.05
N LEU A 66 0.82 -4.64 -3.22
CA LEU A 66 -0.19 -3.66 -3.59
C LEU A 66 0.48 -2.45 -4.23
N PHE A 67 0.05 -2.13 -5.43
CA PHE A 67 0.47 -0.93 -6.12
C PHE A 67 -0.65 0.10 -6.17
N ALA A 68 -0.26 1.38 -6.19
CA ALA A 68 -1.18 2.50 -6.35
C ALA A 68 -0.60 3.57 -7.28
N LYS A 69 -1.39 4.10 -8.22
CA LYS A 69 -1.01 5.27 -9.03
C LYS A 69 -2.21 6.17 -9.31
N VAL A 70 -2.00 7.49 -9.32
CA VAL A 70 -2.98 8.43 -9.89
C VAL A 70 -2.86 8.35 -11.42
N ASN A 71 -3.99 8.40 -12.09
CA ASN A 71 -4.10 8.28 -13.54
C ASN A 71 -3.81 9.58 -14.26
#